data_AF-A0A2V2ANR5-F1
#
_entry.id   AF-A0A2V2ANR5-F1
#
_cell.length_a   1.000
_cell.length_b   1.000
_cell.length_c   1.000
_cell.angle_alpha   90.00
_cell.angle_beta   90.00
_cell.angle_gamma   90.00
#
_symmetry.space_group_name_H-M   'P 1'
#
loop_
_entity.id
_entity.type
_entity.pdbx_description
1 polymer ?
#
loop_
_entity_poly.entity_id
_entity_poly.type
_entity_poly.pdbx_seq_one_letter_code
_entity_poly.pdbx_strand_id
1 'polypeptide(L)'
;MTLKQGLSQADAKTYLQALTKTGIDARVEAEPAVELNLADVQHHAPASIQPAPTDPESPYAPPRATVGETEPVFATLKPFSVEGRIGRLRYLAWTMVLTLVMLAVGSVLAVFAIALISADSTAGLIVGGLVALILFIAVAVVSIQISVQRLHDIGWSGWLWLLNLVPFVGSFFPIVIMVAPGTNIANRYGPPPPPNSTAVKALASLWIVFIAIVFVAALAGGFSAIQEEYESTTQSSYDSGSVTTEEIDVEPAEAAEPAPDSADDEAEEAPAPVDSAKE
;
A
#
# COMPACT_ATOMS: atom_id res chain seq x y z
N MET A 1 -1.60 -30.75 56.92
CA MET A 1 -1.50 -29.31 57.23
C MET A 1 -0.01 -29.00 57.39
N THR A 2 0.55 -28.09 56.59
CA THR A 2 1.96 -27.71 56.68
C THR A 2 2.15 -26.74 57.84
N LEU A 3 3.08 -27.06 58.75
CA LEU A 3 3.30 -26.24 59.97
C LEU A 3 4.28 -25.09 59.72
N LYS A 4 5.37 -25.33 58.97
CA LYS A 4 6.39 -24.35 58.61
C LYS A 4 7.23 -24.85 57.43
N GLN A 5 7.64 -23.95 56.55
CA GLN A 5 8.40 -24.23 55.31
C GLN A 5 9.74 -23.47 55.31
N GLY A 6 10.66 -23.80 54.39
CA GLY A 6 11.93 -23.07 54.22
C GLY A 6 12.92 -23.15 55.40
N LEU A 7 12.82 -24.18 56.24
CA LEU A 7 13.71 -24.42 57.37
C LEU A 7 15.02 -25.09 56.94
N SER A 8 16.14 -24.77 57.60
CA SER A 8 17.37 -25.56 57.44
C SER A 8 17.17 -26.97 58.02
N GLN A 9 17.95 -27.95 57.56
CA GLN A 9 17.95 -29.32 58.09
C GLN A 9 18.27 -29.40 59.60
N ALA A 10 19.03 -28.44 60.15
CA ALA A 10 19.31 -28.37 61.57
C ALA A 10 18.09 -27.84 62.34
N ASP A 11 17.47 -26.75 61.87
CA ASP A 11 16.32 -26.14 62.52
C ASP A 11 15.09 -27.06 62.47
N ALA A 12 14.85 -27.72 61.33
CA ALA A 12 13.75 -28.66 61.15
C ALA A 12 13.79 -29.80 62.19
N LYS A 13 14.98 -30.33 62.50
CA LYS A 13 15.17 -31.35 63.55
C LYS A 13 14.90 -30.81 64.95
N THR A 14 15.34 -29.58 65.24
CA THR A 14 15.04 -28.90 66.52
C THR A 14 13.54 -28.66 66.69
N TYR A 15 12.83 -28.25 65.63
CA TYR A 15 11.37 -28.10 65.65
C TYR A 15 10.65 -29.44 65.84
N LEU A 16 11.08 -30.54 65.18
CA LEU A 16 10.54 -31.87 65.43
C LEU A 16 10.70 -32.31 66.90
N GLN A 17 11.86 -32.07 67.51
CA GLN A 17 12.09 -32.40 68.93
C GLN A 17 11.22 -31.57 69.88
N ALA A 18 10.88 -30.33 69.52
CA ALA A 18 9.95 -29.52 70.30
C ALA A 18 8.50 -30.04 70.17
N LEU A 19 8.05 -30.36 68.95
CA LEU A 19 6.69 -30.84 68.68
C LEU A 19 6.43 -32.22 69.30
N THR A 20 7.37 -33.15 69.18
CA THR A 20 7.25 -34.49 69.79
C THR A 20 7.20 -34.43 71.32
N LYS A 21 7.92 -33.51 71.97
CA LYS A 21 7.81 -33.24 73.42
C LYS A 21 6.42 -32.73 73.84
N THR A 22 5.68 -32.09 72.92
CA THR A 22 4.29 -31.66 73.16
C THR A 22 3.25 -32.73 72.79
N GLY A 23 3.67 -33.94 72.44
CA GLY A 23 2.77 -35.04 72.02
C GLY A 23 2.24 -34.89 70.59
N ILE A 24 2.79 -33.98 69.79
CA ILE A 24 2.40 -33.77 68.39
C ILE A 24 3.31 -34.63 67.51
N ASP A 25 2.72 -35.63 66.85
CA ASP A 25 3.41 -36.42 65.83
C ASP A 25 3.58 -35.59 64.55
N ALA A 26 4.81 -35.41 64.13
CA ALA A 26 5.20 -34.56 63.01
C ALA A 26 6.36 -35.21 62.26
N ARG A 27 6.39 -35.01 60.94
CA ARG A 27 7.45 -35.51 60.05
C ARG A 27 8.03 -34.38 59.21
N VAL A 28 9.30 -34.51 58.84
CA VAL A 28 9.95 -33.62 57.87
C VAL A 28 9.80 -34.23 56.49
N GLU A 29 9.26 -33.44 55.57
CA GLU A 29 9.19 -33.74 54.14
C GLU A 29 10.20 -32.84 53.41
N ALA A 30 10.85 -33.36 52.37
CA ALA A 30 11.75 -32.55 51.56
C ALA A 30 10.92 -31.73 50.56
N GLU A 31 11.04 -30.40 50.61
CA GLU A 31 10.40 -29.53 49.62
C GLU A 31 11.13 -29.67 48.27
N PRO A 32 10.45 -30.00 47.16
CA PRO A 32 11.07 -29.99 45.85
C PRO A 32 11.46 -28.55 45.51
N ALA A 33 12.72 -28.33 45.15
CA ALA A 33 13.20 -27.02 44.74
C ALA A 33 12.49 -26.62 43.43
N VAL A 34 11.60 -25.63 43.52
CA VAL A 34 10.94 -25.05 42.34
C VAL A 34 11.91 -24.07 41.68
N GLU A 35 12.86 -24.62 40.93
CA GLU A 35 13.72 -23.82 40.05
C GLU A 35 12.88 -23.30 38.88
N LEU A 36 12.42 -22.05 38.99
CA LEU A 36 11.76 -21.35 37.89
C LEU A 36 12.80 -20.91 36.85
N ASN A 37 13.27 -21.87 36.06
CA ASN A 37 14.25 -21.63 35.01
C ASN A 37 13.58 -20.97 33.79
N LEU A 38 13.93 -19.71 33.50
CA LEU A 38 13.42 -18.99 32.33
C LEU A 38 13.84 -19.62 30.99
N ALA A 39 14.85 -20.51 30.98
CA ALA A 39 15.21 -21.30 29.81
C ALA A 39 14.24 -22.45 29.53
N ASP A 40 13.48 -22.92 30.53
CA ASP A 40 12.42 -23.93 30.36
C ASP A 40 11.12 -23.33 29.81
N VAL A 41 11.13 -22.05 29.40
CA VAL A 41 10.24 -21.55 28.35
C VAL A 41 10.68 -22.14 27.00
N GLN A 42 10.65 -23.47 26.93
CA GLN A 42 10.75 -24.23 25.70
C GLN A 42 9.68 -23.68 24.77
N HIS A 43 10.10 -23.08 23.65
CA HIS A 43 9.15 -22.73 22.59
C HIS A 43 8.39 -24.01 22.23
N HIS A 44 7.11 -24.08 22.61
CA HIS A 44 6.23 -25.16 22.17
C HIS A 44 6.09 -25.06 20.65
N ALA A 45 7.00 -25.75 19.95
CA ALA A 45 6.67 -26.38 18.67
C ALA A 45 5.35 -27.12 18.91
N PRO A 46 4.34 -26.93 18.04
CA PRO A 46 2.98 -27.38 18.33
C PRO A 46 3.00 -28.88 18.54
N ALA A 47 2.81 -29.29 19.79
CA ALA A 47 2.65 -30.70 20.14
C ALA A 47 1.50 -31.23 19.29
N SER A 48 1.75 -32.31 18.55
CA SER A 48 0.68 -33.10 17.97
C SER A 48 -0.28 -33.45 19.11
N ILE A 49 -1.52 -32.96 19.04
CA ILE A 49 -2.52 -33.13 20.09
C ILE A 49 -2.94 -34.60 20.12
N GLN A 50 -2.14 -35.41 20.81
CA GLN A 50 -2.62 -36.67 21.34
C GLN A 50 -3.55 -36.31 22.51
N PRO A 51 -4.81 -36.77 22.52
CA PRO A 51 -5.67 -36.58 23.67
C PRO A 51 -5.00 -37.22 24.88
N ALA A 52 -4.88 -36.46 25.97
CA ALA A 52 -4.30 -36.96 27.21
C ALA A 52 -5.06 -38.21 27.67
N PRO A 53 -4.38 -39.20 28.30
CA PRO A 53 -5.05 -40.36 28.86
C PRO A 53 -6.21 -39.93 29.76
N THR A 54 -7.37 -40.56 29.58
CA THR A 54 -8.54 -40.31 30.43
C THR A 54 -8.33 -40.96 31.79
N ASP A 55 -7.60 -40.26 32.67
CA ASP A 55 -7.48 -40.65 34.06
C ASP A 55 -8.88 -40.72 34.71
N PRO A 56 -9.16 -41.75 35.54
CA PRO A 56 -10.46 -41.93 36.18
C PRO A 56 -10.79 -40.75 37.11
N GLU A 57 -12.07 -40.34 37.12
CA GLU A 57 -12.51 -39.18 37.91
C GLU A 57 -12.20 -39.35 39.41
N SER A 58 -11.27 -38.53 39.90
CA SER A 58 -10.98 -38.44 41.33
C SER A 58 -12.16 -37.77 42.07
N PRO A 59 -12.69 -38.36 43.16
CA PRO A 59 -13.79 -37.77 43.95
C PRO A 59 -13.51 -36.40 44.56
N TYR A 60 -12.25 -35.94 44.55
CA TYR A 60 -11.82 -34.62 45.03
C TYR A 60 -11.35 -33.70 43.90
N ALA A 61 -11.67 -34.02 42.63
CA ALA A 61 -11.39 -33.12 41.52
C ALA A 61 -12.13 -31.78 41.71
N PRO A 62 -11.44 -30.62 41.60
CA PRO A 62 -12.11 -29.34 41.67
C PRO A 62 -13.09 -29.20 40.49
N PRO A 63 -14.20 -28.46 40.66
CA PRO A 63 -15.18 -28.28 39.60
C PRO A 63 -14.51 -27.63 38.39
N ARG A 64 -14.44 -28.38 37.27
CA ARG A 64 -13.89 -27.89 36.02
C ARG A 64 -14.84 -26.83 35.46
N ALA A 65 -14.45 -25.57 35.56
CA ALA A 65 -15.08 -24.53 34.76
C ALA A 65 -14.90 -24.89 33.28
N THR A 66 -15.98 -24.88 32.51
CA THR A 66 -15.94 -24.81 31.05
C THR A 66 -15.46 -23.42 30.64
N VAL A 67 -14.16 -23.16 30.87
CA VAL A 67 -13.43 -22.17 30.07
C VAL A 67 -13.66 -22.56 28.62
N GLY A 68 -14.16 -21.59 27.83
CA GLY A 68 -14.92 -21.86 26.61
C GLY A 68 -14.18 -22.69 25.56
N GLU A 69 -14.94 -23.16 24.57
CA GLU A 69 -14.40 -23.85 23.39
C GLU A 69 -13.12 -23.18 22.91
N THR A 70 -12.08 -23.97 22.66
CA THR A 70 -10.77 -23.45 22.26
C THR A 70 -10.86 -22.80 20.90
N GLU A 71 -11.19 -21.52 20.89
CA GLU A 71 -11.24 -20.66 19.70
C GLU A 71 -9.95 -20.85 18.90
N PRO A 72 -10.04 -21.16 17.59
CA PRO A 72 -8.86 -21.46 16.79
C PRO A 72 -7.92 -20.26 16.76
N VAL A 73 -6.66 -20.49 17.13
CA VAL A 73 -5.61 -19.45 17.26
C VAL A 73 -5.48 -18.59 15.99
N PHE A 74 -5.83 -19.15 14.83
CA PHE A 74 -5.85 -18.44 13.55
C PHE A 74 -7.14 -18.70 12.77
N ALA A 75 -7.62 -17.69 12.05
CA ALA A 75 -8.78 -17.81 11.17
C ALA A 75 -8.50 -18.69 9.93
N THR A 76 -9.54 -19.40 9.47
CA THR A 76 -9.50 -20.07 8.16
C THR A 76 -9.59 -19.05 7.03
N LEU A 77 -8.80 -19.23 5.97
CA LEU A 77 -8.76 -18.30 4.84
C LEU A 77 -9.88 -18.63 3.85
N LYS A 78 -10.81 -17.69 3.64
CA LYS A 78 -11.93 -17.80 2.70
C LYS A 78 -11.84 -16.69 1.64
N PRO A 79 -11.07 -16.85 0.55
CA PRO A 79 -10.78 -15.76 -0.37
C PRO A 79 -11.98 -15.26 -1.19
N PHE A 80 -13.01 -16.10 -1.36
CA PHE A 80 -14.24 -15.79 -2.10
C PHE A 80 -15.46 -15.75 -1.15
N SER A 81 -15.32 -14.98 -0.07
CA SER A 81 -16.37 -14.74 0.93
C SER A 81 -16.17 -13.36 1.55
N VAL A 82 -17.20 -12.80 2.18
CA VAL A 82 -17.09 -11.51 2.91
C VAL A 82 -16.75 -11.73 4.39
N GLU A 83 -16.86 -12.95 4.87
CA GLU A 83 -16.54 -13.38 6.23
C GLU A 83 -15.04 -13.59 6.43
N GLY A 84 -14.55 -13.28 7.63
CA GLY A 84 -13.15 -13.42 7.99
C GLY A 84 -12.32 -12.18 7.69
N ARG A 85 -10.99 -12.37 7.69
CA ARG A 85 -10.00 -11.29 7.83
C ARG A 85 -8.78 -11.55 6.97
N ILE A 86 -8.30 -10.52 6.28
CA ILE A 86 -7.08 -10.59 5.45
C ILE A 86 -6.05 -9.52 5.86
N GLY A 87 -4.88 -9.97 6.31
CA GLY A 87 -3.79 -9.09 6.74
C GLY A 87 -3.14 -8.34 5.58
N ARG A 88 -2.53 -7.18 5.85
CA ARG A 88 -1.95 -6.26 4.84
C ARG A 88 -1.11 -6.92 3.73
N LEU A 89 -0.26 -7.89 4.06
CA LEU A 89 0.58 -8.58 3.07
C LEU A 89 -0.22 -9.49 2.13
N ARG A 90 -1.27 -10.17 2.63
CA ARG A 90 -2.19 -10.92 1.77
C ARG A 90 -3.06 -9.97 0.97
N TYR A 91 -3.56 -8.88 1.56
CA TYR A 91 -4.33 -7.87 0.82
C TYR A 91 -3.54 -7.34 -0.39
N LEU A 92 -2.27 -6.97 -0.19
CA LEU A 92 -1.35 -6.66 -1.28
C LEU A 92 -1.25 -7.85 -2.25
N ALA A 93 -0.77 -9.02 -1.84
CA ALA A 93 -0.56 -10.15 -2.74
C ALA A 93 -1.78 -10.51 -3.61
N TRP A 94 -2.99 -10.51 -3.03
CA TRP A 94 -4.24 -10.82 -3.71
C TRP A 94 -4.69 -9.71 -4.65
N THR A 95 -4.56 -8.44 -4.26
CA THR A 95 -4.82 -7.32 -5.18
C THR A 95 -3.80 -7.27 -6.32
N MET A 96 -2.54 -7.68 -6.10
CA MET A 96 -1.54 -7.78 -7.18
C MET A 96 -1.95 -8.84 -8.21
N VAL A 97 -2.35 -10.03 -7.76
CA VAL A 97 -2.88 -11.09 -8.64
C VAL A 97 -4.09 -10.59 -9.42
N LEU A 98 -5.01 -9.89 -8.76
CA LEU A 98 -6.19 -9.30 -9.40
C LEU A 98 -5.83 -8.23 -10.44
N THR A 99 -4.85 -7.36 -10.15
CA THR A 99 -4.30 -6.39 -11.12
C THR A 99 -3.66 -7.08 -12.32
N LEU A 100 -2.85 -8.14 -12.12
CA LEU A 100 -2.22 -8.89 -13.20
C LEU A 100 -3.25 -9.60 -14.08
N VAL A 101 -4.30 -10.20 -13.49
CA VAL A 101 -5.42 -10.78 -14.23
C VAL A 101 -6.17 -9.70 -15.02
N MET A 102 -6.41 -8.52 -14.45
CA MET A 102 -7.05 -7.40 -15.16
C MET A 102 -6.20 -6.87 -16.32
N LEU A 103 -4.88 -6.80 -16.19
CA LEU A 103 -3.99 -6.40 -17.28
C LEU A 103 -3.96 -7.45 -18.40
N ALA A 104 -3.91 -8.74 -18.05
CA ALA A 104 -3.93 -9.83 -19.02
C ALA A 104 -5.28 -9.89 -19.77
N VAL A 105 -6.41 -9.91 -19.07
CA VAL A 105 -7.74 -9.93 -19.68
C VAL A 105 -8.03 -8.63 -20.44
N GLY A 106 -7.67 -7.48 -19.85
CA GLY A 106 -7.86 -6.17 -20.46
C GLY A 106 -7.07 -5.98 -21.76
N SER A 107 -5.82 -6.45 -21.83
CA SER A 107 -5.04 -6.38 -23.07
C SER A 107 -5.63 -7.24 -24.20
N VAL A 108 -6.10 -8.45 -23.89
CA VAL A 108 -6.81 -9.31 -24.87
C VAL A 108 -8.10 -8.63 -25.35
N LEU A 109 -8.91 -8.09 -24.44
CA LEU A 109 -10.13 -7.36 -24.79
C LEU A 109 -9.84 -6.10 -25.62
N ALA A 110 -8.76 -5.37 -25.32
CA ALA A 110 -8.35 -4.19 -26.09
C ALA A 110 -7.92 -4.54 -27.52
N VAL A 111 -7.11 -5.59 -27.71
CA VAL A 111 -6.74 -6.09 -29.05
C VAL A 111 -7.97 -6.52 -29.84
N PHE A 112 -8.91 -7.22 -29.21
CA PHE A 112 -10.16 -7.62 -29.85
C PHE A 112 -11.04 -6.41 -30.20
N ALA A 113 -11.14 -5.42 -29.31
CA ALA A 113 -11.87 -4.18 -29.58
C ALA A 113 -11.28 -3.40 -30.76
N ILE A 114 -9.95 -3.27 -30.85
CA ILE A 114 -9.26 -2.64 -31.99
C ILE A 114 -9.61 -3.37 -33.29
N ALA A 115 -9.53 -4.71 -33.31
CA ALA A 115 -9.88 -5.50 -34.48
C ALA A 115 -11.35 -5.34 -34.92
N LEU A 116 -12.28 -5.23 -33.96
CA LEU A 116 -13.70 -4.99 -34.23
C LEU A 116 -13.99 -3.58 -34.77
N ILE A 117 -13.29 -2.56 -34.26
CA ILE A 117 -13.34 -1.19 -34.79
C ILE A 117 -12.81 -1.18 -36.23
N SER A 118 -11.68 -1.83 -36.50
CA SER A 118 -11.10 -1.95 -37.85
C SER A 118 -11.99 -2.71 -38.83
N ALA A 119 -12.91 -3.55 -38.34
CA ALA A 119 -13.88 -4.29 -39.14
C ALA A 119 -15.27 -3.62 -39.24
N ASP A 120 -15.42 -2.38 -38.74
CA ASP A 120 -16.69 -1.63 -38.65
C ASP A 120 -17.86 -2.43 -38.04
N SER A 121 -17.54 -3.36 -37.13
CA SER A 121 -18.49 -4.36 -36.66
C SER A 121 -19.26 -3.85 -35.44
N THR A 122 -20.26 -3.00 -35.67
CA THR A 122 -21.14 -2.48 -34.60
C THR A 122 -21.72 -3.59 -33.72
N ALA A 123 -22.19 -4.70 -34.32
CA ALA A 123 -22.70 -5.86 -33.58
C ALA A 123 -21.61 -6.54 -32.72
N GLY A 124 -20.39 -6.67 -33.26
CA GLY A 124 -19.25 -7.20 -32.53
C GLY A 124 -18.85 -6.32 -31.35
N LEU A 125 -18.88 -4.99 -31.51
CA LEU A 125 -18.59 -4.03 -30.43
C LEU A 125 -19.62 -4.10 -29.30
N ILE A 126 -20.91 -4.25 -29.62
CA ILE A 126 -21.97 -4.43 -28.62
C ILE A 126 -21.74 -5.74 -27.82
N VAL A 127 -21.48 -6.86 -28.51
CA VAL A 127 -21.25 -8.16 -27.84
C VAL A 127 -19.95 -8.13 -27.02
N GLY A 128 -18.86 -7.58 -27.58
CA GLY A 128 -17.58 -7.42 -26.88
C GLY A 128 -17.69 -6.55 -25.64
N GLY A 129 -18.44 -5.44 -25.72
CA GLY A 129 -18.74 -4.57 -24.59
C GLY A 129 -19.53 -5.27 -23.48
N LEU A 130 -20.54 -6.08 -23.83
CA LEU A 130 -21.29 -6.88 -22.86
C LEU A 130 -20.41 -7.94 -22.17
N VAL A 131 -19.54 -8.63 -22.92
CA VAL A 131 -18.57 -9.58 -22.34
C VAL A 131 -17.60 -8.86 -21.41
N ALA A 132 -17.05 -7.72 -21.81
CA ALA A 132 -16.17 -6.89 -20.98
C ALA A 132 -16.86 -6.43 -19.69
N LEU A 133 -18.13 -6.02 -19.76
CA LEU A 133 -18.93 -5.62 -18.59
C LEU A 133 -19.13 -6.78 -17.60
N ILE A 134 -19.47 -7.98 -18.09
CA ILE A 134 -19.64 -9.17 -17.24
C ILE A 134 -18.32 -9.53 -16.54
N LEU A 135 -17.21 -9.53 -17.27
CA LEU A 135 -15.88 -9.79 -16.71
C LEU A 135 -15.47 -8.72 -15.68
N PHE A 136 -15.75 -7.45 -15.97
CA PHE A 136 -15.51 -6.35 -15.02
C PHE A 136 -16.31 -6.52 -13.73
N ILE A 137 -17.60 -6.86 -13.81
CA ILE A 137 -18.44 -7.11 -12.63
C ILE A 137 -17.90 -8.29 -11.82
N ALA A 138 -17.52 -9.39 -12.48
CA ALA A 138 -16.96 -10.56 -11.79
C ALA A 138 -15.68 -10.22 -11.01
N VAL A 139 -14.76 -9.45 -11.62
CA VAL A 139 -13.53 -9.02 -10.95
C VAL A 139 -13.81 -7.98 -9.85
N ALA A 140 -14.72 -7.04 -10.07
CA ALA A 140 -15.14 -6.07 -9.07
C ALA A 140 -15.70 -6.76 -7.82
N VAL A 141 -16.55 -7.79 -7.98
CA VAL A 141 -17.10 -8.60 -6.89
C VAL A 141 -15.99 -9.27 -6.06
N VAL A 142 -14.93 -9.80 -6.68
CA VAL A 142 -13.77 -10.37 -5.96
C VAL A 142 -12.95 -9.28 -5.25
N SER A 143 -12.73 -8.13 -5.90
CA SER A 143 -12.03 -6.98 -5.32
C SER A 143 -12.74 -6.41 -4.07
N ILE A 144 -14.08 -6.35 -4.12
CA ILE A 144 -14.94 -5.97 -2.99
C ILE A 144 -14.74 -6.94 -1.82
N GLN A 145 -14.84 -8.25 -2.05
CA GLN A 145 -14.68 -9.26 -0.99
C GLN A 145 -13.31 -9.17 -0.28
N ILE A 146 -12.23 -9.07 -1.05
CA ILE A 146 -10.86 -8.90 -0.51
C ILE A 146 -10.75 -7.61 0.30
N SER A 147 -11.36 -6.51 -0.16
CA SER A 147 -11.35 -5.21 0.52
C SER A 147 -12.21 -5.20 1.79
N VAL A 148 -13.35 -5.91 1.80
CA VAL A 148 -14.22 -6.08 2.97
C VAL A 148 -13.52 -6.90 4.04
N GLN A 149 -12.91 -8.04 3.70
CA GLN A 149 -12.06 -8.81 4.64
C GLN A 149 -10.89 -7.98 5.19
N ARG A 150 -10.40 -7.00 4.42
CA ARG A 150 -9.32 -6.10 4.86
C ARG A 150 -9.81 -5.05 5.84
N LEU A 151 -10.99 -4.48 5.62
CA LEU A 151 -11.68 -3.62 6.59
C LEU A 151 -11.95 -4.39 7.90
N HIS A 152 -12.41 -5.64 7.80
CA HIS A 152 -12.60 -6.53 8.95
C HIS A 152 -11.30 -6.82 9.71
N ASP A 153 -10.15 -6.89 9.04
CA ASP A 153 -8.84 -7.05 9.69
C ASP A 153 -8.38 -5.80 10.47
N ILE A 154 -8.77 -4.61 10.01
CA ILE A 154 -8.61 -3.33 10.76
C ILE A 154 -9.63 -3.24 11.92
N GLY A 155 -10.71 -4.04 11.87
CA GLY A 155 -11.83 -3.99 12.80
C GLY A 155 -12.96 -3.03 12.40
N TRP A 156 -12.88 -2.47 11.18
CA TRP A 156 -13.87 -1.57 10.60
C TRP A 156 -15.01 -2.32 9.89
N SER A 157 -16.11 -1.62 9.65
CA SER A 157 -17.26 -2.16 8.91
C SER A 157 -16.96 -2.30 7.41
N GLY A 158 -17.30 -3.45 6.82
CA GLY A 158 -17.20 -3.67 5.37
C GLY A 158 -17.96 -2.63 4.53
N TRP A 159 -19.01 -2.02 5.09
CA TRP A 159 -19.77 -0.93 4.45
C TRP A 159 -18.92 0.31 4.12
N LEU A 160 -17.79 0.53 4.82
CA LEU A 160 -16.86 1.61 4.47
C LEU A 160 -16.22 1.43 3.08
N TRP A 161 -16.31 0.24 2.47
CA TRP A 161 -15.92 0.06 1.07
C TRP A 161 -16.67 1.00 0.11
N LEU A 162 -17.90 1.43 0.43
CA LEU A 162 -18.66 2.38 -0.38
C LEU A 162 -17.98 3.77 -0.50
N LEU A 163 -17.02 4.11 0.38
CA LEU A 163 -16.22 5.33 0.25
C LEU A 163 -15.37 5.36 -1.02
N ASN A 164 -15.12 4.21 -1.66
CA ASN A 164 -14.50 4.13 -2.99
C ASN A 164 -15.35 4.76 -4.11
N LEU A 165 -16.66 4.92 -3.90
CA LEU A 165 -17.58 5.52 -4.87
C LEU A 165 -17.68 7.05 -4.73
N VAL A 166 -17.09 7.63 -3.69
CA VAL A 166 -17.08 9.08 -3.44
C VAL A 166 -15.85 9.70 -4.13
N PRO A 167 -16.01 10.68 -5.04
CA PRO A 167 -14.88 11.36 -5.66
C PRO A 167 -13.89 11.93 -4.65
N PHE A 168 -12.60 11.97 -5.02
CA PHE A 168 -11.45 12.30 -4.16
C PHE A 168 -11.22 11.32 -2.99
N VAL A 169 -12.23 11.09 -2.14
CA VAL A 169 -12.14 10.16 -0.99
C VAL A 169 -11.78 8.75 -1.48
N GLY A 170 -12.44 8.26 -2.52
CA GLY A 170 -12.17 6.96 -3.13
C GLY A 170 -10.80 6.83 -3.82
N SER A 171 -10.12 7.94 -4.09
CA SER A 171 -8.74 7.93 -4.60
C SER A 171 -7.72 7.67 -3.47
N PHE A 172 -7.98 8.18 -2.27
CA PHE A 172 -7.08 8.03 -1.12
C PHE A 172 -7.44 6.83 -0.21
N PHE A 173 -8.72 6.46 -0.13
CA PHE A 173 -9.19 5.40 0.76
C PHE A 173 -8.52 4.02 0.53
N PRO A 174 -8.27 3.56 -0.72
CA PRO A 174 -7.47 2.35 -0.98
C PRO A 174 -6.08 2.40 -0.34
N ILE A 175 -5.42 3.56 -0.36
CA ILE A 175 -4.08 3.77 0.22
C ILE A 175 -4.14 3.64 1.75
N VAL A 176 -5.19 4.21 2.38
CA VAL A 176 -5.42 4.09 3.82
C VAL A 176 -5.57 2.62 4.25
N ILE A 177 -6.44 1.85 3.58
CA ILE A 177 -6.64 0.43 3.94
C ILE A 177 -5.44 -0.46 3.57
N MET A 178 -4.62 -0.05 2.61
CA MET A 178 -3.36 -0.73 2.26
C MET A 178 -2.30 -0.58 3.36
N VAL A 179 -2.16 0.62 3.94
CA VAL A 179 -1.09 0.95 4.91
C VAL A 179 -1.48 0.68 6.37
N ALA A 180 -2.76 0.84 6.74
CA ALA A 180 -3.20 0.74 8.13
C ALA A 180 -2.79 -0.58 8.83
N PRO A 181 -2.47 -0.58 10.14
CA PRO A 181 -2.28 -1.83 10.87
C PRO A 181 -3.61 -2.61 11.02
N GLY A 182 -3.53 -3.93 10.98
CA GLY A 182 -4.63 -4.83 11.40
C GLY A 182 -4.51 -5.23 12.87
N THR A 183 -5.53 -5.85 13.46
CA THR A 183 -5.52 -6.24 14.88
C THR A 183 -4.80 -7.58 15.08
N ASN A 184 -3.79 -7.65 15.95
CA ASN A 184 -3.11 -8.93 16.26
C ASN A 184 -3.93 -9.86 17.16
N ILE A 185 -4.99 -9.34 17.79
CA ILE A 185 -5.93 -10.07 18.64
C ILE A 185 -7.18 -10.41 17.82
N ALA A 186 -7.96 -11.40 18.27
CA ALA A 186 -9.31 -11.64 17.80
C ALA A 186 -10.16 -10.37 17.87
N ASN A 187 -11.01 -10.16 16.88
CA ASN A 187 -11.95 -9.05 16.84
C ASN A 187 -13.36 -9.59 16.47
N ARG A 188 -14.37 -8.72 16.31
CA ARG A 188 -15.75 -9.12 15.97
C ARG A 188 -15.91 -9.91 14.66
N TYR A 189 -14.89 -9.95 13.82
CA TYR A 189 -14.83 -10.71 12.56
C TYR A 189 -13.97 -11.98 12.67
N GLY A 190 -13.52 -12.33 13.87
CA GLY A 190 -12.82 -13.58 14.19
C GLY A 190 -11.35 -13.45 14.61
N PRO A 191 -10.69 -14.59 14.84
CA PRO A 191 -9.27 -14.67 15.21
C PRO A 191 -8.33 -14.05 14.14
N PRO A 192 -7.07 -13.76 14.50
CA PRO A 192 -6.13 -13.14 13.57
C PRO A 192 -5.83 -14.04 12.35
N PRO A 193 -5.47 -13.46 11.20
CA PRO A 193 -5.10 -14.22 10.02
C PRO A 193 -3.80 -15.01 10.23
N PRO A 194 -3.66 -16.24 9.69
CA PRO A 194 -2.49 -17.09 9.90
C PRO A 194 -1.19 -16.51 9.30
N PRO A 195 0.00 -16.97 9.72
CA PRO A 195 1.28 -16.48 9.20
C PRO A 195 1.40 -16.49 7.65
N ASN A 196 2.14 -15.53 7.10
CA ASN A 196 2.25 -15.33 5.64
C ASN A 196 3.36 -16.21 5.02
N SER A 197 3.04 -16.88 3.92
CA SER A 197 4.00 -17.68 3.13
C SER A 197 5.00 -16.80 2.38
N THR A 198 6.09 -17.40 1.89
CA THR A 198 7.09 -16.73 1.05
C THR A 198 6.51 -16.15 -0.23
N ALA A 199 5.61 -16.88 -0.90
CA ALA A 199 4.90 -16.41 -2.10
C ALA A 199 4.06 -15.15 -1.83
N VAL A 200 3.36 -15.07 -0.69
CA VAL A 200 2.62 -13.86 -0.29
C VAL A 200 3.56 -12.68 -0.09
N LYS A 201 4.73 -12.89 0.52
CA LYS A 201 5.75 -11.83 0.69
C LYS A 201 6.28 -11.34 -0.66
N ALA A 202 6.58 -12.26 -1.59
CA ALA A 202 7.07 -11.94 -2.93
C ALA A 202 6.04 -11.13 -3.75
N LEU A 203 4.78 -11.57 -3.78
CA LEU A 203 3.69 -10.85 -4.46
C LEU A 203 3.43 -9.46 -3.81
N ALA A 204 3.52 -9.36 -2.48
CA ALA A 204 3.41 -8.08 -1.79
C ALA A 204 4.57 -7.13 -2.11
N SER A 205 5.82 -7.62 -2.23
CA SER A 205 6.95 -6.79 -2.68
C SER A 205 6.81 -6.36 -4.15
N LEU A 206 6.25 -7.22 -5.01
CA LEU A 206 5.99 -6.88 -6.42
C LEU A 206 4.97 -5.73 -6.55
N TRP A 207 4.01 -5.61 -5.62
CA TRP A 207 3.12 -4.45 -5.53
C TRP A 207 3.88 -3.13 -5.31
N ILE A 208 4.85 -3.12 -4.40
CA ILE A 208 5.64 -1.93 -4.09
C ILE A 208 6.50 -1.52 -5.28
N VAL A 209 7.10 -2.50 -5.97
CA VAL A 209 7.83 -2.28 -7.23
C VAL A 209 6.89 -1.74 -8.32
N PHE A 210 5.67 -2.27 -8.44
CA PHE A 210 4.67 -1.78 -9.39
C PHE A 210 4.29 -0.31 -9.12
N ILE A 211 4.06 0.09 -7.87
CA ILE A 211 3.82 1.50 -7.51
C ILE A 211 5.01 2.37 -7.91
N ALA A 212 6.23 1.94 -7.61
CA ALA A 212 7.44 2.70 -7.95
C ALA A 212 7.58 2.89 -9.47
N ILE A 213 7.32 1.85 -10.27
CA ILE A 213 7.33 1.92 -11.74
C ILE A 213 6.27 2.89 -12.25
N VAL A 214 5.02 2.79 -11.76
CA VAL A 214 3.92 3.68 -12.16
C VAL A 214 4.22 5.14 -11.78
N PHE A 215 4.80 5.38 -10.61
CA PHE A 215 5.20 6.72 -10.16
C PHE A 215 6.31 7.32 -11.03
N VAL A 216 7.35 6.55 -11.37
CA VAL A 216 8.42 6.99 -12.28
C VAL A 216 7.89 7.25 -13.69
N ALA A 217 7.01 6.38 -14.20
CA ALA A 217 6.38 6.57 -15.51
C ALA A 217 5.50 7.83 -15.55
N ALA A 218 4.74 8.11 -14.48
CA ALA A 218 3.94 9.33 -14.38
C ALA A 218 4.80 10.60 -14.32
N LEU A 219 5.92 10.59 -13.58
CA LEU A 219 6.87 11.71 -13.56
C LEU A 219 7.53 11.93 -14.93
N ALA A 220 7.97 10.86 -15.59
CA ALA A 220 8.57 10.94 -16.92
C ALA A 220 7.57 11.48 -17.97
N GLY A 221 6.36 10.93 -18.01
CA GLY A 221 5.31 11.39 -18.93
C GLY A 221 4.87 12.84 -18.67
N GLY A 222 4.78 13.25 -17.40
CA GLY A 222 4.51 14.64 -17.03
C GLY A 222 5.61 15.60 -17.47
N PHE A 223 6.88 15.20 -17.36
CA PHE A 223 8.01 15.99 -17.86
C PHE A 223 8.00 16.09 -19.40
N SER A 224 7.72 14.99 -20.11
CA SER A 224 7.61 15.01 -21.58
C SER A 224 6.47 15.90 -22.07
N ALA A 225 5.30 15.86 -21.44
CA ALA A 225 4.18 16.74 -21.81
C ALA A 225 4.51 18.23 -21.61
N ILE A 226 5.18 18.55 -20.49
CA ILE A 226 5.66 19.92 -20.22
C ILE A 226 6.71 20.35 -21.26
N GLN A 227 7.62 19.46 -21.66
CA GLN A 227 8.61 19.76 -22.70
C GLN A 227 7.94 20.05 -24.05
N GLU A 228 6.94 19.26 -24.46
CA GLU A 228 6.19 19.45 -25.70
C GLU A 228 5.39 20.78 -25.70
N GLU A 229 4.84 21.17 -24.55
CA GLU A 229 4.19 22.49 -24.37
C GLU A 229 5.20 23.66 -24.45
N TYR A 230 6.41 23.52 -23.88
CA TYR A 230 7.48 24.51 -24.02
C TYR A 230 7.98 24.63 -25.47
N GLU A 231 8.20 23.51 -26.16
CA GLU A 231 8.67 23.48 -27.54
C GLU A 231 7.63 24.09 -28.51
N SER A 232 6.36 23.70 -28.39
CA SER A 232 5.28 24.28 -29.21
C SER A 232 5.02 25.77 -28.93
N THR A 233 5.06 26.19 -27.66
CA THR A 233 4.90 27.61 -27.29
C THR A 233 6.06 28.46 -27.78
N THR A 234 7.30 27.97 -27.68
CA THR A 234 8.47 28.69 -28.19
C THR A 234 8.47 28.76 -29.72
N GLN A 235 8.15 27.68 -30.42
CA GLN A 235 8.03 27.68 -31.88
C GLN A 235 6.96 28.68 -32.37
N SER A 236 5.77 28.67 -31.77
CA SER A 236 4.69 29.63 -32.09
C SER A 236 5.12 31.09 -31.84
N SER A 237 5.91 31.34 -30.80
CA SER A 237 6.49 32.66 -30.50
C SER A 237 7.52 33.11 -31.54
N TYR A 238 8.33 32.18 -32.10
CA TYR A 238 9.26 32.50 -33.19
C TYR A 238 8.54 32.76 -34.51
N ASP A 239 7.55 31.93 -34.87
CA ASP A 239 6.75 32.14 -36.10
C ASP A 239 5.98 33.48 -36.02
N SER A 240 5.35 33.78 -34.88
CA SER A 240 4.65 35.06 -34.64
C SER A 240 5.58 36.27 -34.50
N GLY A 241 6.84 36.02 -34.11
CA GLY A 241 7.90 37.03 -33.98
C GLY A 241 8.67 37.30 -35.28
N SER A 242 8.41 36.51 -36.34
CA SER A 242 8.91 36.80 -37.68
C SER A 242 8.16 38.01 -38.25
N VAL A 243 8.65 39.20 -37.89
CA VAL A 243 8.23 40.47 -38.47
C VAL A 243 8.23 40.32 -39.98
N THR A 244 7.09 40.61 -40.60
CA THR A 244 6.99 40.84 -42.03
C THR A 244 8.03 41.88 -42.43
N THR A 245 9.16 41.45 -42.99
CA THR A 245 9.84 42.24 -44.00
C THR A 245 8.85 42.37 -45.15
N GLU A 246 8.04 43.43 -45.09
CA GLU A 246 7.40 43.95 -46.28
C GLU A 246 8.48 44.10 -47.34
N GLU A 247 8.17 43.56 -48.50
CA GLU A 247 8.99 43.59 -49.70
C GLU A 247 9.13 45.06 -50.12
N ILE A 248 10.22 45.71 -49.66
CA ILE A 248 10.61 47.02 -50.17
C ILE A 248 11.14 46.77 -51.59
N ASP A 249 10.25 46.91 -52.56
CA ASP A 249 10.60 47.03 -53.98
C ASP A 249 11.55 48.23 -54.14
N VAL A 250 12.86 47.93 -54.22
CA VAL A 250 13.87 48.92 -54.60
C VAL A 250 13.87 49.02 -56.11
N GLU A 251 13.05 49.93 -56.63
CA GLU A 251 13.01 50.29 -58.04
C GLU A 251 14.43 50.72 -58.51
N PRO A 252 14.97 50.18 -59.61
CA PRO A 252 16.37 50.38 -59.96
C PRO A 252 16.62 51.79 -60.47
N ALA A 253 17.67 52.43 -59.96
CA ALA A 253 18.07 53.77 -60.37
C ALA A 253 18.36 53.85 -61.88
N GLU A 254 17.57 54.65 -62.61
CA GLU A 254 17.85 54.99 -64.00
C GLU A 254 19.14 55.81 -64.14
N ALA A 255 19.77 55.67 -65.30
CA ALA A 255 21.11 56.18 -65.56
C ALA A 255 21.18 57.73 -65.57
N ALA A 256 22.19 58.27 -64.90
CA ALA A 256 22.58 59.67 -65.02
C ALA A 256 23.37 59.94 -66.30
N GLU A 257 23.15 61.11 -66.93
CA GLU A 257 24.11 61.96 -67.68
C GLU A 257 23.38 63.28 -68.09
N PRO A 258 24.08 64.40 -68.36
CA PRO A 258 25.32 64.91 -67.74
C PRO A 258 25.21 66.40 -67.30
N ALA A 259 26.28 66.94 -66.68
CA ALA A 259 26.45 68.36 -66.32
C ALA A 259 26.79 69.25 -67.57
N PRO A 260 26.84 70.61 -67.53
CA PRO A 260 27.61 71.49 -66.61
C PRO A 260 26.80 72.77 -66.19
N ASP A 261 27.29 73.93 -65.74
CA ASP A 261 28.62 74.52 -65.44
C ASP A 261 28.48 75.75 -64.50
N SER A 262 29.56 76.21 -63.85
CA SER A 262 29.79 77.57 -63.25
C SER A 262 28.81 78.10 -62.17
N ALA A 263 29.14 79.04 -61.26
CA ALA A 263 30.37 79.59 -60.68
C ALA A 263 29.96 80.35 -59.38
N ASP A 264 30.92 81.07 -58.76
CA ASP A 264 30.74 82.02 -57.63
C ASP A 264 30.39 81.34 -56.27
N ASP A 265 31.31 81.19 -55.29
CA ASP A 265 32.19 82.14 -54.56
C ASP A 265 31.52 82.74 -53.30
N GLU A 266 32.36 83.18 -52.35
CA GLU A 266 32.10 83.72 -51.01
C GLU A 266 31.97 82.70 -49.84
N ALA A 267 32.40 83.17 -48.66
CA ALA A 267 32.91 82.38 -47.53
C ALA A 267 32.06 82.54 -46.25
N GLU A 268 32.70 82.34 -45.07
CA GLU A 268 32.12 82.48 -43.71
C GLU A 268 31.14 81.36 -43.28
N GLU A 269 31.11 80.90 -42.03
CA GLU A 269 32.04 80.97 -40.88
C GLU A 269 31.66 79.82 -39.91
N ALA A 270 32.60 79.30 -39.11
CA ALA A 270 32.32 78.23 -38.15
C ALA A 270 32.56 78.65 -36.69
N PRO A 271 31.47 78.76 -35.89
CA PRO A 271 31.51 78.39 -34.47
C PRO A 271 30.21 77.67 -34.03
N ALA A 272 30.10 76.97 -32.89
CA ALA A 272 31.03 76.37 -31.94
C ALA A 272 30.21 75.35 -31.10
N PRO A 273 30.82 74.35 -30.42
CA PRO A 273 30.06 73.46 -29.54
C PRO A 273 29.65 74.20 -28.26
N VAL A 274 28.40 74.02 -27.81
CA VAL A 274 27.92 74.59 -26.53
C VAL A 274 27.78 73.50 -25.47
N ASP A 275 28.27 73.82 -24.29
CA ASP A 275 28.61 72.90 -23.21
C ASP A 275 27.43 72.63 -22.24
N SER A 276 27.68 71.65 -21.38
CA SER A 276 26.90 71.14 -20.26
C SER A 276 26.51 72.18 -19.20
N ALA A 277 25.47 71.80 -18.45
CA ALA A 277 25.20 72.11 -17.03
C ALA A 277 24.24 73.26 -16.67
N LYS A 278 23.37 72.91 -15.70
CA LYS A 278 22.31 73.68 -15.01
C LYS A 278 21.03 73.86 -15.85
N GLU A 279 19.83 73.73 -15.29
CA GLU A 279 19.42 73.60 -13.86
C GLU A 279 18.25 72.62 -13.71
#